data_AF-A0A3B0SMV2-F1
#
_entry.id   AF-A0A3B0SMV2-F1
#
_cell.length_a   1.000
_cell.length_b   1.000
_cell.length_c   1.000
_cell.angle_alpha   90.00
_cell.angle_beta   90.00
_cell.angle_gamma   90.00
#
_symmetry.space_group_name_H-M   'P 1'
#
loop_
_entity.id
_entity.type
_entity.pdbx_description
1 polymer ?
#
loop_
_entity_poly.entity_id
_entity_poly.type
_entity_poly.pdbx_seq_one_letter_code
_entity_poly.pdbx_strand_id
1 'polypeptide(L)'
;MVLLARLIFGPGGRGIDRAAAAERLGFDEPDFEPTDWLIGEGAALARNNAGEQAVVIVHGDGLVTRRLGAASPAPYYKDGRLVVPGADHTAREVEFVVSQDAAQHWQSAVEAAS
;
A
#
# COMPACT_ATOMS: atom_id res chain seq x y z
N MET A 1 -9.05 -18.63 24.53
CA MET A 1 -8.43 -19.43 23.45
C MET A 1 -8.94 -18.91 22.12
N VAL A 2 -8.13 -18.16 21.37
CA VAL A 2 -8.15 -18.13 19.90
C VAL A 2 -6.69 -18.06 19.48
N LEU A 3 -6.24 -19.17 18.90
CA LEU A 3 -4.96 -19.39 18.24
C LEU A 3 -5.16 -19.10 16.74
N LEU A 4 -4.04 -18.83 16.05
CA LEU A 4 -3.83 -18.51 14.61
C LEU A 4 -3.77 -17.00 14.32
N ALA A 5 -2.77 -16.47 13.61
CA ALA A 5 -2.02 -17.11 12.53
C ALA A 5 -0.51 -16.84 12.58
N ARG A 6 0.25 -17.92 12.38
CA ARG A 6 1.62 -17.91 11.85
C ARG A 6 1.58 -17.39 10.41
N LEU A 7 2.35 -16.35 10.09
CA LEU A 7 2.94 -16.16 8.76
C LEU A 7 4.39 -15.73 8.96
N ILE A 8 5.24 -16.76 9.09
CA ILE A 8 6.69 -16.67 8.92
C ILE A 8 6.90 -16.69 7.40
N PHE A 9 7.28 -15.57 6.80
CA PHE A 9 7.67 -15.54 5.39
C PHE A 9 9.13 -15.95 5.22
N GLY A 10 9.35 -16.83 4.24
CA GLY A 10 10.63 -17.39 3.81
C GLY A 10 11.54 -16.41 3.03
N PRO A 11 12.60 -16.92 2.38
CA PRO A 11 13.86 -16.21 2.22
C PRO A 11 13.90 -15.28 0.99
N GLY A 12 14.46 -14.08 1.14
CA GLY A 12 15.24 -13.44 0.06
C GLY A 12 14.94 -12.00 -0.35
N GLY A 13 13.88 -11.36 0.14
CA GLY A 13 13.65 -9.92 -0.04
C GLY A 13 13.70 -9.21 1.31
N ARG A 14 14.26 -8.01 1.38
CA ARG A 14 13.99 -7.10 2.51
C ARG A 14 12.50 -6.74 2.44
N GLY A 15 11.66 -7.63 2.96
CA GLY A 15 10.22 -7.41 3.06
C GLY A 15 9.98 -6.20 3.94
N ILE A 16 9.09 -5.33 3.51
CA ILE A 16 8.52 -4.31 4.39
C ILE A 16 7.48 -5.00 5.27
N ASP A 17 7.52 -4.74 6.57
CA ASP A 17 6.45 -5.13 7.47
C ASP A 17 5.58 -3.92 7.84
N ARG A 18 4.44 -4.20 8.47
CA ARG A 18 3.51 -3.14 8.86
C ARG A 18 4.13 -2.13 9.83
N ALA A 19 5.01 -2.56 10.72
CA ALA A 19 5.60 -1.67 11.72
C ALA A 19 6.55 -0.66 11.05
N ALA A 20 7.45 -1.14 10.20
CA ALA A 20 8.35 -0.29 9.42
C ALA A 20 7.59 0.64 8.47
N ALA A 21 6.53 0.14 7.83
CA ALA A 21 5.67 0.97 6.99
C ALA A 21 4.96 2.07 7.79
N ALA A 22 4.41 1.74 8.97
CA ALA A 22 3.71 2.69 9.82
C ALA A 22 4.65 3.74 10.41
N GLU A 23 5.85 3.33 10.84
CA GLU A 23 6.89 4.26 11.32
C GLU A 23 7.28 5.23 10.21
N ARG A 24 7.53 4.73 8.99
CA ARG A 24 7.89 5.58 7.87
C ARG A 24 6.77 6.53 7.48
N LEU A 25 5.54 6.02 7.38
CA LEU A 25 4.36 6.80 7.04
C LEU A 25 4.13 7.92 8.07
N GLY A 26 4.22 7.62 9.36
CA GLY A 26 4.05 8.64 10.42
C GLY A 26 5.18 9.68 10.47
N PHE A 27 6.38 9.32 10.00
CA PHE A 27 7.48 10.28 9.85
C PHE A 27 7.29 11.23 8.66
N ASP A 28 6.93 10.69 7.49
CA ASP A 28 6.76 11.48 6.26
C ASP A 28 5.44 12.27 6.26
N GLU A 29 4.35 11.68 6.75
CA GLU A 29 2.97 12.19 6.70
C GLU A 29 2.33 12.11 8.10
N PRO A 30 2.73 12.96 9.06
CA PRO A 30 2.27 12.88 10.45
C PRO A 30 0.77 13.15 10.64
N ASP A 31 0.11 13.75 9.65
CA ASP A 31 -1.34 13.97 9.59
C ASP A 31 -2.12 12.77 9.02
N PHE A 32 -1.43 11.77 8.46
CA PHE A 32 -2.07 10.59 7.89
C PHE A 32 -2.27 9.53 8.97
N GLU A 33 -3.53 9.33 9.38
CA GLU A 33 -3.92 8.31 10.35
C GLU A 33 -4.45 7.04 9.65
N PRO A 34 -3.63 5.99 9.48
CA PRO A 34 -4.02 4.82 8.70
C PRO A 34 -4.95 3.90 9.51
N THR A 35 -6.09 3.55 8.93
CA THR A 35 -7.08 2.64 9.53
C THR A 35 -7.11 1.26 8.88
N ASP A 36 -6.62 1.14 7.65
CA ASP A 36 -6.51 -0.14 6.95
C ASP A 36 -5.16 -0.26 6.23
N TRP A 37 -4.69 -1.49 6.06
CA TRP A 37 -3.37 -1.81 5.52
C TRP A 37 -3.41 -3.04 4.61
N LEU A 38 -2.70 -2.93 3.49
CA LEU A 38 -2.35 -4.03 2.62
C LEU A 38 -0.82 -4.11 2.51
N ILE A 39 -0.25 -5.23 2.95
CA ILE A 39 1.20 -5.45 2.94
C ILE A 39 1.54 -6.39 1.79
N GLY A 40 2.45 -5.95 0.93
CA GLY A 40 2.95 -6.69 -0.23
C GLY A 40 4.45 -6.96 -0.13
N GLU A 41 4.99 -7.52 -1.20
CA GLU A 41 6.42 -7.76 -1.32
C GLU A 41 7.14 -6.45 -1.67
N GLY A 42 7.76 -5.82 -0.68
CA GLY A 42 8.52 -4.57 -0.86
C GLY A 42 7.69 -3.29 -0.90
N ALA A 43 6.38 -3.37 -0.67
CA ALA A 43 5.53 -2.20 -0.48
C ALA A 43 4.38 -2.44 0.50
N ALA A 44 3.85 -1.37 1.06
CA ALA A 44 2.66 -1.35 1.91
C ALA A 44 1.72 -0.25 1.43
N LEU A 45 0.43 -0.55 1.28
CA LEU A 45 -0.61 0.41 0.96
C LEU A 45 -1.46 0.64 2.21
N ALA A 46 -1.60 1.89 2.60
CA ALA A 46 -2.41 2.33 3.72
C ALA A 46 -3.63 3.11 3.23
N ARG A 47 -4.70 3.07 4.01
CA ARG A 47 -5.88 3.91 3.84
C ARG A 47 -6.27 4.57 5.16
N ASN A 48 -6.70 5.82 5.12
CA ASN A 48 -7.27 6.52 6.28
C ASN A 48 -8.81 6.55 6.24
N ASN A 49 -9.44 7.10 7.29
CA ASN A 49 -10.90 7.21 7.39
C ASN A 49 -11.54 8.12 6.33
N ALA A 50 -10.79 9.04 5.74
CA ALA A 50 -11.26 9.89 4.65
C ALA A 50 -11.20 9.17 3.28
N GLY A 51 -10.70 7.93 3.24
CA GLY A 51 -10.52 7.17 2.00
C GLY A 51 -9.22 7.50 1.26
N GLU A 52 -8.42 8.44 1.76
CA GLU A 52 -7.12 8.74 1.18
C GLU A 52 -6.18 7.54 1.34
N GLN A 53 -5.29 7.39 0.37
CA GLN A 53 -4.37 6.28 0.32
C GLN A 53 -2.93 6.77 0.31
N ALA A 54 -2.04 5.99 0.90
CA ALA A 54 -0.60 6.23 0.86
C ALA A 54 0.12 4.90 0.64
N VAL A 55 1.14 4.90 -0.22
CA VAL A 55 1.99 3.74 -0.46
C VAL A 55 3.38 3.99 0.12
N VAL A 56 3.87 3.05 0.91
CA VAL A 56 5.26 3.00 1.38
C VAL A 56 5.99 1.95 0.58
N ILE A 57 7.13 2.29 -0.02
CA ILE A 57 7.86 1.45 -0.97
C ILE A 57 9.32 1.34 -0.54
N VAL A 58 9.92 0.17 -0.70
CA VAL A 58 11.38 0.00 -0.60
C VAL A 58 12.06 0.71 -1.77
N HIS A 59 12.96 1.65 -1.47
CA HIS A 59 13.74 2.38 -2.46
C HIS A 59 15.21 2.45 -2.02
N GLY A 60 16.09 1.74 -2.73
CA GLY A 60 17.49 1.56 -2.33
C GLY A 60 17.60 0.85 -0.99
N ASP A 61 18.30 1.45 -0.03
CA ASP A 61 18.44 0.95 1.35
C ASP A 61 17.37 1.48 2.31
N GLY A 62 16.40 2.25 1.81
CA GLY A 62 15.40 2.92 2.63
C GLY A 62 13.96 2.64 2.21
N LEU A 63 13.05 3.32 2.90
CA LEU A 63 11.64 3.37 2.58
C LEU A 63 11.28 4.79 2.13
N VAL A 64 10.34 4.90 1.20
CA VAL A 64 9.76 6.19 0.77
C VAL A 64 8.24 6.10 0.81
N THR A 65 7.61 7.19 1.23
CA THR A 65 6.14 7.32 1.22
C THR A 65 5.69 8.13 0.02
N ARG A 66 4.56 7.72 -0.56
CA ARG A 66 3.83 8.50 -1.57
C ARG A 66 2.34 8.50 -1.25
N ARG A 67 1.78 9.67 -1.00
CA ARG A 67 0.33 9.87 -0.88
C ARG A 67 -0.33 9.87 -2.26
N LEU A 68 -1.48 9.20 -2.38
CA LEU A 68 -2.28 9.15 -3.58
C LEU A 68 -3.39 10.19 -3.47
N GLY A 69 -3.16 11.37 -4.05
CA GLY A 69 -4.15 12.45 -4.11
C GLY A 69 -5.11 12.31 -5.29
N ALA A 70 -6.09 13.22 -5.41
CA ALA A 70 -7.10 13.20 -6.48
C ALA A 70 -6.53 13.23 -7.91
N ALA A 71 -5.33 13.80 -8.09
CA ALA A 71 -4.63 13.83 -9.38
C ALA A 71 -3.80 12.55 -9.66
N SER A 72 -3.68 11.65 -8.69
CA SER A 72 -2.95 10.40 -8.87
C SER A 72 -3.81 9.40 -9.65
N PRO A 73 -3.23 8.63 -10.58
CA PRO A 73 -3.96 7.55 -11.21
C PRO A 73 -4.47 6.55 -10.16
N ALA A 74 -5.75 6.19 -10.25
CA ALA A 74 -6.37 5.28 -9.31
C ALA A 74 -5.75 3.86 -9.41
N PRO A 75 -5.65 3.13 -8.30
CA PRO A 75 -5.30 1.71 -8.34
C PRO A 75 -6.26 0.92 -9.24
N TYR A 76 -5.76 -0.09 -9.93
CA TYR A 76 -6.56 -0.96 -10.81
C TYR A 76 -6.23 -2.44 -10.61
N TYR A 77 -7.21 -3.31 -10.82
CA TYR A 77 -7.01 -4.75 -10.74
C TYR A 77 -6.66 -5.35 -12.10
N LYS A 78 -5.60 -6.15 -12.16
CA LYS A 78 -5.13 -6.83 -13.37
C LYS A 78 -4.45 -8.16 -13.01
N ASP A 79 -4.80 -9.23 -13.71
CA ASP A 79 -4.09 -10.52 -13.66
C ASP A 79 -3.83 -11.07 -12.23
N GLY A 80 -4.80 -10.96 -11.31
CA GLY A 80 -4.64 -11.44 -9.93
C GLY A 80 -3.97 -10.45 -8.98
N ARG A 81 -3.80 -9.19 -9.40
CA ARG A 81 -3.01 -8.19 -8.70
C ARG A 81 -3.74 -6.85 -8.64
N LEU A 82 -3.63 -6.18 -7.50
CA LEU A 82 -3.91 -4.76 -7.41
C LEU A 82 -2.65 -4.00 -7.82
N VAL A 83 -2.75 -3.19 -8.86
CA VAL A 83 -1.69 -2.33 -9.38
C VAL A 83 -1.93 -0.92 -8.91
N VAL A 84 -0.96 -0.35 -8.20
CA VAL A 84 -0.91 1.07 -7.85
C VAL A 84 0.03 1.76 -8.84
N PRO A 85 -0.48 2.60 -9.76
CA PRO A 85 0.34 3.20 -10.80
C PRO A 85 1.45 4.08 -10.23
N GLY A 86 2.55 4.19 -10.96
CA GLY A 86 3.59 5.19 -10.70
C GLY A 86 3.02 6.61 -10.74
N ALA A 87 3.69 7.55 -10.07
CA ALA A 87 3.30 8.98 -10.12
C ALA A 87 3.44 9.57 -11.53
N ASP A 88 4.37 9.04 -12.32
CA ASP A 88 4.64 9.42 -13.70
C ASP A 88 5.24 8.22 -14.47
N HIS A 89 5.62 8.44 -15.74
CA HIS A 89 6.18 7.43 -16.63
C HIS A 89 7.57 6.89 -16.21
N THR A 90 8.24 7.53 -15.26
CA THR A 90 9.55 7.13 -14.72
C THR A 90 9.41 6.37 -13.39
N ALA A 91 8.30 6.57 -12.68
CA ALA A 91 8.01 5.87 -11.44
C ALA A 91 7.51 4.44 -11.71
N ARG A 92 8.07 3.47 -10.99
CA ARG A 92 7.63 2.07 -11.08
C ARG A 92 6.24 1.91 -10.47
N GLU A 93 5.40 1.12 -11.13
CA GLU A 93 4.15 0.64 -10.54
C GLU A 93 4.42 -0.30 -9.36
N VAL A 94 3.51 -0.31 -8.39
CA VAL A 94 3.55 -1.20 -7.23
C VAL A 94 2.44 -2.22 -7.37
N GLU A 95 2.75 -3.50 -7.15
CA GLU A 95 1.79 -4.59 -7.30
C GLU A 95 1.57 -5.30 -5.98
N PHE A 96 0.31 -5.62 -5.69
CA PHE A 96 -0.10 -6.44 -4.55
C PHE A 96 -0.85 -7.66 -5.05
N VAL A 97 -0.42 -8.86 -4.67
CA VAL A 97 -1.15 -10.10 -4.97
C VAL A 97 -2.33 -10.19 -4.02
N VAL A 98 -3.54 -10.03 -4.55
CA VAL A 98 -4.79 -10.02 -3.78
C VAL A 98 -5.93 -10.65 -4.58
N SER A 99 -7.00 -11.06 -3.90
CA SER A 99 -8.24 -11.45 -4.59
C SER A 99 -8.90 -10.23 -5.25
N GLN A 100 -9.77 -10.48 -6.23
CA GLN A 100 -10.54 -9.44 -6.88
C GLN A 100 -11.44 -8.67 -5.89
N ASP A 101 -12.08 -9.36 -4.95
CA ASP A 101 -12.91 -8.73 -3.91
C ASP A 101 -12.09 -7.79 -3.02
N ALA A 102 -10.88 -8.22 -2.63
CA ALA A 102 -9.96 -7.37 -1.88
C ALA A 102 -9.51 -6.18 -2.74
N ALA A 103 -9.21 -6.38 -4.03
CA ALA A 103 -8.84 -5.29 -4.92
C ALA A 103 -9.97 -4.25 -5.06
N GLN A 104 -11.24 -4.67 -5.18
CA GLN A 104 -12.39 -3.77 -5.24
C GLN A 104 -12.50 -2.89 -4.00
N HIS A 105 -12.25 -3.45 -2.81
CA HIS A 105 -12.14 -2.67 -1.58
C HIS A 105 -11.09 -1.58 -1.70
N TRP A 106 -9.95 -1.85 -2.35
CA TRP A 106 -8.86 -0.88 -2.53
C TRP A 106 -9.07 0.13 -3.67
N GLN A 107 -9.83 -0.21 -4.72
CA GLN A 107 -10.10 0.66 -5.86
C GLN A 107 -11.14 1.75 -5.57
N SER A 108 -12.15 1.44 -4.76
CA SER A 108 -13.35 2.26 -4.56
C SER A 108 -13.16 3.55 -3.73
N ALA A 109 -11.97 3.81 -3.19
CA ALA A 109 -11.75 4.96 -2.30
C ALA A 109 -11.28 6.25 -2.99
N VAL A 110 -10.80 6.18 -4.24
CA VAL A 110 -10.37 7.38 -4.98
C VAL A 110 -11.57 8.18 -5.52
N GLU A 111 -12.73 7.53 -5.73
CA GLU A 111 -13.93 8.16 -6.29
C GLU A 111 -14.68 9.08 -5.30
N ALA A 112 -14.49 8.93 -3.98
CA ALA A 112 -15.22 9.69 -2.97
C ALA A 112 -14.65 11.10 -2.69
N ALA A 113 -13.51 11.45 -3.29
CA ALA A 113 -12.82 12.73 -3.12
C ALA A 113 -12.94 13.68 -4.35
N SER A 114 -13.83 13.35 -5.31
CA SER A 114 -14.11 14.15 -6.51
C SER A 114 -15.44 14.91 -6.41
#